data_AF-D9Q323-F1
#
_entry.id   AF-D9Q323-F1
#
_cell.length_a   1.000
_cell.length_b   1.000
_cell.length_c   1.000
_cell.angle_alpha   90.00
_cell.angle_beta   90.00
_cell.angle_gamma   90.00
#
_symmetry.space_group_name_H-M   'P 1'
#
loop_
_entity.id
_entity.type
_entity.pdbx_description
1 polymer ?
#
loop_
_entity_poly.entity_id
_entity_poly.type
_entity_poly.pdbx_seq_one_letter_code
_entity_poly.pdbx_strand_id
1 'polypeptide(L)'
;MVINMLRCPYCGSERLAWSEETGHLVCQDCGAIIENLIDDRPPRFSEDAQRVVEGSPPRGPLEVALERASAKAVSRGKFIEVINGAIKFRSPATRHDAEASEALKVIDGFPELKSRTERVKVGLAVYATLKALGVSSSRALSEAARRSGASPKSIESAVRRHRAAFMMYEELVRERLLGPERK
;
A
#
# COMPACT_ATOMS: atom_id res chain seq x y z
N MET A 1 45.01 -6.44 7.73
CA MET A 1 44.56 -5.60 6.60
C MET A 1 45.74 -5.42 5.66
N VAL A 2 45.74 -6.09 4.50
CA VAL A 2 46.77 -5.85 3.48
C VAL A 2 46.30 -4.63 2.70
N ILE A 3 46.94 -3.48 2.92
CA ILE A 3 46.76 -2.32 2.04
C ILE A 3 47.45 -2.70 0.74
N ASN A 4 46.65 -3.05 -0.28
CA ASN A 4 47.17 -3.35 -1.60
C ASN A 4 47.63 -2.02 -2.22
N MET A 5 48.91 -1.67 -2.05
CA MET A 5 49.46 -0.47 -2.67
C MET A 5 49.56 -0.70 -4.18
N LEU A 6 48.85 0.12 -4.96
CA LEU A 6 48.94 0.11 -6.42
C LEU A 6 50.38 0.42 -6.85
N ARG A 7 50.96 -0.47 -7.64
CA ARG A 7 52.29 -0.32 -8.24
C ARG A 7 52.17 -0.38 -9.75
N CYS A 8 53.07 0.33 -10.43
CA CYS A 8 53.20 0.22 -11.87
C CYS A 8 53.55 -1.22 -12.26
N PRO A 9 52.77 -1.89 -13.14
CA PRO A 9 53.06 -3.27 -13.54
C PRO A 9 54.35 -3.40 -14.36
N TYR A 10 54.80 -2.32 -15.00
CA TYR A 10 55.96 -2.32 -15.87
C TYR A 10 57.30 -2.11 -15.13
N CYS A 11 57.39 -1.14 -14.21
CA CYS A 11 58.63 -0.80 -13.51
C CYS A 11 58.56 -1.01 -11.99
N GLY A 12 57.41 -1.40 -11.44
CA GLY A 12 57.21 -1.62 -10.01
C GLY A 12 57.10 -0.35 -9.16
N SER A 13 57.16 0.84 -9.77
CA SER A 13 57.10 2.12 -9.06
C SER A 13 55.74 2.36 -8.39
N GLU A 14 55.76 2.99 -7.22
CA GLU A 14 54.59 3.47 -6.48
C GLU A 14 54.22 4.92 -6.85
N ARG A 15 55.05 5.59 -7.68
CA ARG A 15 54.85 6.99 -8.09
C ARG A 15 53.85 7.06 -9.23
N LEU A 16 52.59 6.90 -8.89
CA LEU A 16 51.46 6.99 -9.81
C LEU A 16 50.75 8.33 -9.63
N ALA A 17 50.44 9.00 -10.74
CA ALA A 17 49.71 10.26 -10.72
C ALA A 17 48.62 10.28 -11.78
N TRP A 18 47.51 10.92 -11.43
CA TRP A 18 46.43 11.20 -12.37
C TRP A 18 46.81 12.39 -13.26
N SER A 19 46.71 12.20 -14.57
CA SER A 19 46.81 13.29 -15.55
C SER A 19 45.43 13.90 -15.74
N GLU A 20 45.25 15.15 -15.31
CA GLU A 20 43.97 15.88 -15.49
C GLU A 20 43.68 16.16 -16.96
N GLU A 21 44.71 16.34 -17.80
CA GLU A 21 44.54 16.61 -19.24
C GLU A 21 44.02 15.39 -20.01
N THR A 22 44.37 14.18 -19.58
CA THR A 22 44.06 12.94 -20.33
C THR A 22 43.12 12.00 -19.60
N GLY A 23 42.83 12.23 -18.31
CA GLY A 23 41.99 11.33 -17.50
C GLY A 23 42.62 9.95 -17.30
N HIS A 24 43.95 9.86 -17.37
CA HIS A 24 44.71 8.61 -17.24
C HIS A 24 45.49 8.55 -15.94
N LEU A 25 45.57 7.36 -15.35
CA LEU A 25 46.51 7.06 -14.27
C LEU A 25 47.87 6.72 -14.90
N VAL A 26 48.87 7.55 -14.68
CA VAL A 26 50.19 7.42 -15.31
C VAL A 26 51.26 7.18 -14.26
N CYS A 27 52.20 6.27 -14.54
CA CYS A 27 53.41 6.13 -13.75
C CYS A 27 54.39 7.28 -14.06
N GLN A 28 54.80 8.03 -13.04
CA GLN A 28 55.71 9.16 -13.20
C GLN A 28 57.14 8.75 -13.55
N ASP A 29 57.54 7.51 -13.26
CA ASP A 29 58.92 7.06 -13.49
C ASP A 29 59.14 6.43 -14.87
N CYS A 30 58.17 5.67 -15.41
CA CYS A 30 58.29 5.04 -16.73
C CYS A 30 57.31 5.58 -17.78
N GLY A 31 56.40 6.49 -17.39
CA GLY A 31 55.40 7.07 -18.29
C GLY A 31 54.28 6.11 -18.69
N ALA A 32 54.21 4.91 -18.12
CA ALA A 32 53.20 3.93 -18.48
C ALA A 32 51.79 4.38 -18.02
N ILE A 33 50.82 4.28 -18.93
CA ILE A 33 49.40 4.47 -18.64
C ILE A 33 48.86 3.15 -18.06
N ILE A 34 48.35 3.22 -16.83
CA ILE A 34 47.90 2.05 -16.07
C ILE A 34 46.39 1.86 -16.18
N GLU A 35 45.62 2.94 -16.14
CA GLU A 35 44.16 2.89 -16.13
C GLU A 35 43.55 4.12 -16.82
N ASN A 36 42.44 3.93 -17.52
CA ASN A 36 41.67 4.99 -18.16
C ASN A 36 40.41 5.24 -17.32
N LEU A 37 40.22 6.46 -16.81
CA LEU A 37 39.04 6.81 -16.03
C LEU A 37 37.78 6.92 -16.90
N ILE A 38 37.96 7.26 -18.17
CA ILE A 38 36.86 7.54 -19.10
C ILE A 38 36.83 6.44 -20.15
N ASP A 39 35.81 5.58 -20.09
CA ASP A 39 35.48 4.66 -21.16
C ASP A 39 34.53 5.36 -22.15
N ASP A 40 35.10 6.07 -23.13
CA ASP A 40 34.36 6.73 -24.21
C ASP A 40 33.84 5.76 -25.28
N ARG A 41 34.02 4.44 -25.10
CA ARG A 41 33.48 3.47 -26.05
C ARG A 41 31.97 3.48 -25.94
N PRO A 42 31.24 3.59 -27.07
CA PRO A 42 29.80 3.39 -27.04
C PRO A 42 29.53 2.01 -26.43
N PRO A 43 28.57 1.89 -25.49
CA PRO A 43 28.27 0.62 -24.86
C PRO A 43 28.02 -0.42 -25.96
N ARG A 44 28.84 -1.48 -25.96
CA ARG A 44 28.62 -2.61 -26.84
C ARG A 44 27.39 -3.34 -26.30
N PHE A 45 26.22 -2.98 -26.80
CA PHE A 45 25.04 -3.83 -26.66
C PHE A 45 25.29 -5.07 -27.53
N SER A 46 25.94 -6.09 -26.97
CA SER A 46 25.81 -7.44 -27.53
C SER A 46 24.33 -7.81 -27.43
N GLU A 47 23.72 -8.22 -28.54
CA GLU A 47 22.31 -8.68 -28.56
C GLU A 47 22.09 -9.89 -27.62
N ASP A 48 23.18 -10.55 -27.20
CA ASP A 48 23.23 -11.53 -26.12
C ASP A 48 23.46 -10.91 -24.73
N ALA A 49 22.84 -9.76 -24.44
CA ALA A 49 22.76 -9.24 -23.09
C ALA A 49 21.92 -10.22 -22.25
N GLN A 50 22.59 -11.25 -21.72
CA GLN A 50 22.11 -11.97 -20.55
C GLN A 50 21.66 -10.88 -19.57
N ARG A 51 20.36 -10.86 -19.28
CA ARG A 51 19.82 -10.03 -18.22
C ARG A 51 20.61 -10.35 -16.97
N VAL A 52 21.62 -9.53 -16.66
CA VAL A 52 22.18 -9.49 -15.33
C VAL A 52 21.02 -8.97 -14.52
N VAL A 53 20.29 -9.91 -13.91
CA VAL A 53 19.37 -9.60 -12.84
C VAL A 53 20.29 -9.08 -11.75
N GLU A 54 20.56 -7.78 -11.76
CA GLU A 54 21.10 -7.11 -10.59
C GLU A 54 20.13 -7.49 -9.47
N GLY A 55 20.58 -8.39 -8.60
CA GLY A 55 19.79 -8.83 -7.47
C GLY A 55 19.38 -7.57 -6.73
N SER A 56 18.07 -7.34 -6.61
CA SER A 56 17.58 -6.16 -5.90
C SER A 56 18.31 -6.10 -4.56
N PRO A 57 18.83 -4.92 -4.16
CA PRO A 57 19.55 -4.80 -2.90
C PRO A 57 18.72 -5.42 -1.77
N PRO A 58 19.35 -6.08 -0.78
CA PRO A 58 18.62 -6.74 0.29
C PRO A 58 17.66 -5.75 0.92
N ARG A 59 16.37 -6.12 0.94
CA ARG A 59 15.30 -5.22 1.38
C ARG A 59 15.62 -4.68 2.77
N GLY A 60 15.62 -3.36 2.90
CA GLY A 60 15.88 -2.71 4.17
C GLY A 60 14.80 -3.06 5.22
N PRO A 61 15.08 -2.95 6.53
CA PRO A 61 14.09 -3.17 7.58
C PRO A 61 12.79 -2.37 7.37
N LEU A 62 12.91 -1.15 6.82
CA LEU A 62 11.78 -0.27 6.50
C LEU A 62 10.90 -0.83 5.37
N GLU A 63 11.51 -1.37 4.31
CA GLU A 63 10.76 -1.97 3.19
C GLU A 63 9.99 -3.19 3.62
N VAL A 64 10.61 -4.07 4.43
CA VAL A 64 9.94 -5.25 4.98
C VAL A 64 8.77 -4.85 5.87
N ALA A 65 8.94 -3.81 6.70
CA ALA A 65 7.86 -3.28 7.55
C ALA A 65 6.72 -2.69 6.71
N LEU A 66 7.04 -1.93 5.66
CA LEU A 66 6.08 -1.33 4.74
C LEU A 66 5.29 -2.39 3.98
N GLU A 67 5.95 -3.42 3.48
CA GLU A 67 5.33 -4.51 2.74
C GLU A 67 4.37 -5.32 3.63
N ARG A 68 4.79 -5.66 4.86
CA ARG A 68 3.91 -6.30 5.86
C ARG A 68 2.72 -5.42 6.21
N ALA A 69 2.93 -4.12 6.43
CA ALA A 69 1.87 -3.18 6.74
C ALA A 69 0.87 -3.05 5.58
N SER A 70 1.38 -3.01 4.35
CA SER A 70 0.59 -2.93 3.12
C SER A 70 -0.20 -4.22 2.89
N ALA A 71 0.43 -5.40 2.99
CA ALA A 71 -0.26 -6.69 2.89
C ALA A 71 -1.34 -6.85 3.96
N LYS A 72 -1.08 -6.38 5.19
CA LYS A 72 -2.06 -6.36 6.28
C LYS A 72 -3.18 -5.35 6.05
N ALA A 73 -2.92 -4.25 5.36
CA ALA A 73 -3.94 -3.28 4.97
C ALA A 73 -4.84 -3.84 3.85
N VAL A 74 -4.23 -4.45 2.82
CA VAL A 74 -4.92 -5.08 1.69
C VAL A 74 -5.77 -6.26 2.15
N SER A 75 -5.26 -7.15 3.02
CA SER A 75 -6.04 -8.25 3.59
C SER A 75 -7.22 -7.79 4.45
N ARG A 76 -7.19 -6.54 4.93
CA ARG A 76 -8.30 -5.87 5.61
C ARG A 76 -9.21 -5.08 4.64
N GLY A 77 -9.05 -5.31 3.34
CA GLY A 77 -9.84 -4.71 2.27
C GLY A 77 -9.45 -3.27 1.92
N LYS A 78 -8.33 -2.74 2.44
CA LYS A 78 -7.93 -1.36 2.10
C LYS A 78 -7.35 -1.31 0.69
N PHE A 79 -7.78 -0.32 -0.09
CA PHE A 79 -7.21 0.00 -1.40
C PHE A 79 -6.05 0.97 -1.24
N ILE A 80 -5.02 0.78 -2.08
CA ILE A 80 -3.86 1.65 -2.15
C ILE A 80 -4.10 2.64 -3.29
N GLU A 81 -4.15 3.93 -2.99
CA GLU A 81 -4.30 4.99 -3.99
C GLU A 81 -3.09 5.93 -3.89
N VAL A 82 -2.45 6.23 -5.01
CA VAL A 82 -1.32 7.16 -5.07
C VAL A 82 -1.84 8.50 -5.60
N ILE A 83 -1.85 9.53 -4.77
CA ILE A 83 -2.28 10.88 -5.13
C ILE A 83 -1.12 11.84 -4.88
N ASN A 84 -0.64 12.52 -5.91
CA ASN A 84 0.48 13.47 -5.84
C ASN A 84 1.73 12.90 -5.13
N GLY A 85 2.08 11.64 -5.43
CA GLY A 85 3.23 10.95 -4.82
C GLY A 85 3.02 10.45 -3.38
N ALA A 86 1.87 10.74 -2.76
CA ALA A 86 1.53 10.21 -1.44
C ALA A 86 0.70 8.93 -1.54
N ILE A 87 1.14 7.87 -0.86
CA ILE A 87 0.40 6.62 -0.74
C ILE A 87 -0.69 6.78 0.32
N LYS A 88 -1.96 6.76 -0.09
CA LYS A 88 -3.12 6.78 0.81
C LYS A 88 -3.79 5.42 0.83
N PHE A 89 -3.97 4.88 2.04
CA PHE A 89 -4.79 3.69 2.26
C PHE A 89 -6.25 4.11 2.43
N ARG A 90 -7.08 3.89 1.42
CA ARG A 90 -8.54 4.04 1.58
C ARG A 90 -9.13 2.77 2.17
N SER A 91 -10.09 2.92 3.08
CA SER A 91 -11.00 1.82 3.43
C SER A 91 -11.71 1.34 2.15
N PRO A 92 -12.14 0.07 2.06
CA PRO A 92 -13.04 -0.34 0.99
C PRO A 92 -14.31 0.48 1.14
N ALA A 93 -14.36 1.56 0.37
CA ALA A 93 -15.55 2.37 0.29
C ALA A 93 -16.53 1.53 -0.52
N THR A 94 -17.58 1.06 0.15
CA THR A 94 -18.83 0.56 -0.42
C THR A 94 -19.59 1.68 -1.16
N ARG A 95 -18.90 2.56 -1.88
CA ARG A 95 -19.52 3.66 -2.64
C ARG A 95 -20.26 3.16 -3.89
N HIS A 96 -20.31 1.85 -4.10
CA HIS A 96 -20.89 1.19 -5.28
C HIS A 96 -22.10 0.29 -4.97
N ASP A 97 -22.50 0.10 -3.70
CA ASP A 97 -23.84 -0.43 -3.38
C ASP A 97 -24.78 0.78 -3.21
N ALA A 98 -25.67 1.00 -4.18
CA ALA A 98 -26.62 2.11 -4.15
C ALA A 98 -27.45 2.12 -2.85
N GLU A 99 -27.78 0.94 -2.33
CA GLU A 99 -28.61 0.72 -1.15
C GLU A 99 -27.86 1.03 0.16
N ALA A 100 -26.61 0.58 0.27
CA ALA A 100 -25.77 0.86 1.45
C ALA A 100 -25.37 2.33 1.54
N SER A 101 -25.33 3.05 0.41
CA SER A 101 -25.04 4.48 0.37
C SER A 101 -26.15 5.31 0.99
N GLU A 102 -27.42 4.91 0.80
CA GLU A 102 -28.56 5.58 1.44
C GLU A 102 -28.59 5.31 2.95
N ALA A 103 -28.39 4.05 3.36
CA ALA A 103 -28.27 3.70 4.77
C ALA A 103 -27.13 4.44 5.48
N LEU A 104 -26.03 4.71 4.77
CA LEU A 104 -24.91 5.47 5.31
C LEU A 104 -25.25 6.95 5.56
N LYS A 105 -26.13 7.57 4.76
CA LYS A 105 -26.59 8.95 5.02
C LYS A 105 -27.47 9.01 6.27
N VAL A 106 -28.32 8.00 6.44
CA VAL A 106 -29.26 7.92 7.57
C VAL A 106 -28.51 7.77 8.90
N ILE A 107 -27.33 7.14 8.90
CA ILE A 107 -26.57 6.87 10.14
C ILE A 107 -26.16 8.15 10.89
N ASP A 108 -26.05 9.29 10.20
CA ASP A 108 -25.68 10.56 10.82
C ASP A 108 -26.76 11.09 11.78
N GLY A 109 -28.02 10.64 11.62
CA GLY A 109 -29.11 10.90 12.56
C GLY A 109 -29.05 10.08 13.86
N PHE A 110 -28.10 9.16 13.98
CA PHE A 110 -27.93 8.26 15.14
C PHE A 110 -26.53 8.42 15.75
N PRO A 111 -26.30 9.45 16.59
CA PRO A 111 -24.99 9.75 17.17
C PRO A 111 -24.36 8.57 17.94
N GLU A 112 -25.17 7.71 18.54
CA GLU A 112 -24.73 6.54 19.30
C GLU A 112 -24.17 5.43 18.39
N LEU A 113 -24.71 5.33 17.17
CA LEU A 113 -24.25 4.40 16.14
C LEU A 113 -23.09 4.97 15.32
N LYS A 114 -22.77 6.26 15.50
CA LYS A 114 -21.65 6.94 14.86
C LYS A 114 -20.33 6.39 15.42
N SER A 115 -19.92 5.25 14.89
CA SER A 115 -18.67 4.61 15.26
C SER A 115 -17.48 5.51 14.90
N ARG A 116 -16.44 5.52 15.75
CA ARG A 116 -15.24 6.34 15.54
C ARG A 116 -14.45 5.97 14.28
N THR A 117 -14.68 4.79 13.71
CA THR A 117 -13.99 4.34 12.49
C THR A 117 -14.96 4.21 11.32
N GLU A 118 -14.64 4.86 10.20
CA GLU A 118 -15.42 4.83 8.96
C GLU A 118 -15.81 3.42 8.52
N ARG A 119 -14.87 2.46 8.59
CA ARG A 119 -15.13 1.05 8.26
C ARG A 119 -16.27 0.42 9.08
N VAL A 120 -16.41 0.78 10.36
CA VAL A 120 -17.48 0.23 11.21
C VAL A 120 -18.81 0.93 10.91
N LYS A 121 -18.81 2.23 10.57
CA LYS A 121 -20.02 2.92 10.10
C LYS A 121 -20.55 2.29 8.82
N VAL A 122 -19.65 2.06 7.85
CA VAL A 122 -19.96 1.35 6.61
C VAL A 122 -20.48 -0.07 6.91
N GLY A 123 -19.82 -0.78 7.83
CA GLY A 123 -20.28 -2.11 8.27
C GLY A 123 -21.68 -2.08 8.88
N LEU A 124 -22.01 -1.10 9.72
CA LEU A 124 -23.34 -0.92 10.29
C LEU A 124 -24.40 -0.61 9.22
N ALA A 125 -24.06 0.23 8.23
CA ALA A 125 -24.96 0.57 7.13
C ALA A 125 -25.26 -0.63 6.22
N VAL A 126 -24.24 -1.40 5.84
CA VAL A 126 -24.41 -2.64 5.08
C VAL A 126 -25.20 -3.66 5.90
N TYR A 127 -24.90 -3.80 7.19
CA TYR A 127 -25.61 -4.73 8.06
C TYR A 127 -27.11 -4.40 8.17
N ALA A 128 -27.46 -3.14 8.41
CA ALA A 128 -28.85 -2.68 8.46
C ALA A 128 -29.57 -2.85 7.11
N THR A 129 -28.89 -2.56 6.00
CA THR A 129 -29.44 -2.78 4.64
C THR A 129 -29.80 -4.24 4.42
N LEU A 130 -28.88 -5.17 4.71
CA LEU A 130 -29.11 -6.61 4.53
C LEU A 130 -30.23 -7.13 5.45
N LYS A 131 -30.30 -6.60 6.68
CA LYS A 131 -31.36 -6.90 7.64
C LYS A 131 -32.73 -6.41 7.15
N ALA A 132 -32.80 -5.20 6.61
CA ALA A 132 -34.00 -4.65 6.00
C ALA A 132 -34.49 -5.49 4.81
N LEU A 133 -33.58 -6.08 4.04
CA LEU A 133 -33.85 -7.03 2.95
C LEU A 133 -34.20 -8.46 3.43
N GLY A 134 -34.32 -8.70 4.74
CA GLY A 134 -34.71 -9.99 5.31
C GLY A 134 -33.59 -11.01 5.44
N VAL A 135 -32.32 -10.62 5.26
CA VAL A 135 -31.18 -11.53 5.44
C VAL A 135 -31.01 -11.86 6.93
N SER A 136 -30.69 -13.13 7.22
CA SER A 136 -30.44 -13.58 8.60
C SER A 136 -29.27 -12.82 9.24
N SER A 137 -29.35 -12.57 10.55
CA SER A 137 -28.37 -11.75 11.27
C SER A 137 -26.92 -12.27 11.12
N SER A 138 -26.70 -13.58 11.18
CA SER A 138 -25.37 -14.18 11.01
C SER A 138 -24.78 -13.95 9.62
N ARG A 139 -25.59 -14.15 8.57
CA ARG A 139 -25.19 -13.94 7.18
C ARG A 139 -24.97 -12.45 6.89
N ALA A 140 -25.88 -11.60 7.36
CA ALA A 140 -25.77 -10.15 7.23
C ALA A 140 -24.51 -9.62 7.92
N LEU A 141 -24.18 -10.10 9.11
CA LEU A 141 -22.99 -9.69 9.86
C LEU A 141 -21.69 -10.10 9.14
N SER A 142 -21.64 -11.34 8.67
CA SER A 142 -20.49 -11.88 7.93
C SER A 142 -20.25 -11.09 6.65
N GLU A 143 -21.33 -10.80 5.92
CA GLU A 143 -21.29 -10.06 4.67
C GLU A 143 -20.93 -8.59 4.88
N ALA A 144 -21.49 -7.95 5.90
CA ALA A 144 -21.17 -6.58 6.28
C ALA A 144 -19.70 -6.43 6.67
N ALA A 145 -19.14 -7.37 7.44
CA ALA A 145 -17.73 -7.39 7.78
C ALA A 145 -16.85 -7.54 6.54
N ARG A 146 -17.21 -8.45 5.62
CA ARG A 146 -16.50 -8.67 4.36
C ARG A 146 -16.48 -7.42 3.48
N ARG A 147 -17.63 -6.78 3.27
CA ARG A 147 -17.77 -5.59 2.39
C ARG A 147 -17.13 -4.34 2.99
N SER A 148 -17.14 -4.18 4.31
CA SER A 148 -16.65 -2.98 4.99
C SER A 148 -15.19 -3.05 5.44
N GLY A 149 -14.61 -4.25 5.51
CA GLY A 149 -13.30 -4.48 6.13
C GLY A 149 -13.28 -4.28 7.66
N ALA A 150 -14.46 -4.19 8.29
CA ALA A 150 -14.60 -4.18 9.75
C ALA A 150 -14.60 -5.59 10.33
N SER A 151 -14.18 -5.71 11.59
CA SER A 151 -14.30 -7.00 12.31
C SER A 151 -15.78 -7.29 12.60
N PRO A 152 -16.27 -8.54 12.39
CA PRO A 152 -17.63 -8.93 12.76
C PRO A 152 -17.96 -8.58 14.22
N LYS A 153 -17.02 -8.84 15.14
CA LYS A 153 -17.18 -8.52 16.57
C LYS A 153 -17.34 -7.01 16.82
N SER A 154 -16.73 -6.15 16.01
CA SER A 154 -16.86 -4.70 16.16
C SER A 154 -18.23 -4.20 15.74
N ILE A 155 -18.78 -4.75 14.64
CA ILE A 155 -20.14 -4.45 14.19
C ILE A 155 -21.14 -4.97 15.22
N GLU A 156 -21.02 -6.23 15.61
CA GLU A 156 -21.89 -6.88 16.60
C GLU A 156 -21.85 -6.16 17.95
N SER A 157 -20.66 -5.77 18.43
CA SER A 157 -20.54 -5.04 19.68
C SER A 157 -21.20 -3.67 19.63
N ALA A 158 -21.14 -2.96 18.49
CA ALA A 158 -21.81 -1.68 18.32
C ALA A 158 -23.33 -1.84 18.35
N VAL A 159 -23.85 -2.82 17.60
CA VAL A 159 -25.28 -3.17 17.57
C VAL A 159 -25.77 -3.56 18.97
N ARG A 160 -25.03 -4.44 19.67
CA ARG A 160 -25.42 -4.91 21.00
C ARG A 160 -25.42 -3.79 22.04
N ARG A 161 -24.42 -2.90 22.01
CA ARG A 161 -24.30 -1.79 22.97
C ARG A 161 -25.41 -0.76 22.79
N HIS A 162 -25.79 -0.48 21.55
CA HIS A 162 -26.79 0.53 21.20
C HIS A 162 -27.99 -0.11 20.50
N ARG A 163 -28.51 -1.20 21.08
CA ARG A 163 -29.55 -2.02 20.44
C ARG A 163 -30.82 -1.24 20.07
N ALA A 164 -31.30 -0.39 20.98
CA ALA A 164 -32.49 0.43 20.73
C ALA A 164 -32.29 1.39 19.55
N ALA A 165 -31.19 2.13 19.55
CA ALA A 165 -30.83 3.03 18.44
C ALA A 165 -30.66 2.25 17.13
N PHE A 166 -30.03 1.07 17.16
CA PHE A 166 -29.87 0.22 15.98
C PHE A 166 -31.21 -0.26 15.42
N MET A 167 -32.17 -0.66 16.26
CA MET A 167 -33.50 -1.07 15.81
C MET A 167 -34.23 0.08 15.11
N MET A 168 -34.19 1.29 15.68
CA MET A 168 -34.77 2.48 15.04
C MET A 168 -34.08 2.82 13.72
N TYR A 169 -32.75 2.71 13.67
CA TYR A 169 -31.97 2.90 12.47
C TYR A 169 -32.31 1.86 11.38
N GLU A 170 -32.40 0.58 11.74
CA GLU A 170 -32.78 -0.50 10.82
C GLU A 170 -34.17 -0.27 10.22
N GLU A 171 -35.14 0.16 11.03
CA GLU A 171 -36.49 0.47 10.56
C GLU A 171 -36.49 1.63 9.56
N LEU A 172 -35.80 2.73 9.89
CA LEU A 172 -35.72 3.89 9.00
C LEU A 172 -35.01 3.55 7.67
N VAL A 173 -33.97 2.70 7.73
CA VAL A 173 -33.32 2.16 6.53
C VAL A 173 -34.29 1.31 5.72
N ARG A 174 -35.11 0.47 6.38
CA ARG A 174 -36.14 -0.34 5.71
C ARG A 174 -37.18 0.52 5.02
N GLU A 175 -37.72 1.53 5.70
CA GLU A 175 -38.66 2.50 5.14
C GLU A 175 -38.06 3.21 3.92
N ARG A 176 -36.80 3.63 4.00
CA ARG A 176 -36.14 4.33 2.90
C ARG A 176 -35.86 3.43 1.69
N LEU A 177 -35.62 2.15 1.93
CA LEU A 177 -35.33 1.18 0.88
C LEU A 177 -36.60 0.60 0.24
N LEU A 178 -37.62 0.29 1.04
CA LEU A 178 -38.82 -0.47 0.65
C LEU A 178 -40.11 0.37 0.70
N GLY A 179 -40.03 1.64 1.09
CA GLY A 179 -41.18 2.53 1.19
C GLY A 179 -41.85 2.80 -0.16
N PRO A 180 -43.11 3.26 -0.14
CA PRO A 180 -43.96 3.39 -1.32
C PRO A 180 -43.50 4.44 -2.35
N GLU A 181 -42.43 5.21 -2.09
CA GLU A 181 -41.93 6.26 -2.97
C GLU A 181 -41.05 5.76 -4.14
N ARG A 182 -40.87 4.45 -4.32
CA ARG A 182 -40.32 3.89 -5.57
C ARG A 182 -41.45 3.60 -6.58
N LYS A 183 -42.04 4.65 -7.15
CA LYS A 183 -42.78 4.60 -8.42
C LYS A 183 -42.18 5.59 -9.40
#